data_AF-A0A7Y7YIL4-F1
#
_entry.id   AF-A0A7Y7YIL4-F1
#
_cell.length_a   1.000
_cell.length_b   1.000
_cell.length_c   1.000
_cell.angle_alpha   90.00
_cell.angle_beta   90.00
_cell.angle_gamma   90.00
#
_symmetry.space_group_name_H-M   'P 1'
#
loop_
_entity.id
_entity.type
_entity.pdbx_description
1 polymer ?
#
loop_
_entity_poly.entity_id
_entity_poly.type
_entity_poly.pdbx_seq_one_letter_code
_entity_poly.pdbx_strand_id
1 'polypeptide(L)' 'MTFTVKLELASGQSLKDMPLELLADGVAIARTTADAKGRVVFDVQVKAAKWAVRVDRTILKR' A
#
# COMPACT_ATOMS: atom_id res chain seq x y z
N MET A 1 13.08 -6.80 -2.95
CA MET A 1 12.55 -5.86 -3.96
C MET A 1 11.69 -4.89 -3.22
N THR A 2 11.76 -3.61 -3.58
CA THR A 2 11.15 -2.55 -2.77
C THR A 2 10.17 -1.75 -3.61
N PHE A 3 8.96 -1.56 -3.10
CA PHE A 3 7.95 -0.66 -3.66
C PHE A 3 7.77 0.52 -2.72
N THR A 4 7.94 1.73 -3.24
CA THR A 4 7.68 2.96 -2.50
C THR A 4 6.52 3.70 -3.15
N VAL A 5 5.48 3.97 -2.37
CA VAL A 5 4.27 4.66 -2.83
C VAL A 5 4.08 5.92 -2.00
N LYS A 6 3.76 7.04 -2.66
CA LYS A 6 3.33 8.28 -2.00
C LYS A 6 1.84 8.47 -2.23
N LEU A 7 1.11 8.69 -1.14
CA LEU A 7 -0.32 8.94 -1.15
C LEU A 7 -0.60 10.36 -0.69
N GLU A 8 -1.28 11.11 -1.54
CA GLU A 8 -1.70 12.47 -1.29
C GLU A 8 -3.11 12.70 -1.84
N LEU A 9 -3.86 13.55 -1.16
CA LEU A 9 -5.10 14.12 -1.69
C LEU A 9 -4.75 15.02 -2.89
N ALA A 10 -5.74 15.31 -3.73
CA ALA A 10 -5.59 16.30 -4.79
C ALA A 10 -5.17 17.69 -4.26
N SER A 11 -5.44 17.98 -2.99
CA SER A 11 -4.97 19.18 -2.28
C SER A 11 -3.47 19.16 -1.91
N GLY A 12 -2.76 18.06 -2.15
CA GLY A 12 -1.38 17.83 -1.73
C GLY A 12 -1.22 17.39 -0.27
N GLN A 13 -2.32 17.27 0.47
CA GLN A 13 -2.29 16.78 1.86
C GLN A 13 -1.95 15.29 1.89
N SER A 14 -1.08 14.88 2.82
CA SER A 14 -0.72 13.48 3.01
C SER A 14 -1.92 12.64 3.45
N LEU A 15 -2.06 11.45 2.86
CA LEU A 15 -3.01 10.44 3.33
C LEU A 15 -2.39 9.58 4.43
N LYS A 16 -1.97 10.22 5.52
CA LYS A 16 -1.41 9.54 6.70
C LYS A 16 -2.40 8.49 7.23
N ASP A 17 -1.87 7.38 7.74
CA ASP A 17 -2.61 6.28 8.35
C ASP A 17 -3.53 5.52 7.37
N MET A 18 -3.48 5.85 6.07
CA MET A 18 -4.23 5.13 5.03
C MET A 18 -3.69 3.69 4.91
N PRO A 19 -4.54 2.67 5.09
CA PRO A 19 -4.10 1.28 5.01
C PRO A 19 -4.01 0.83 3.56
N LEU A 20 -2.88 0.23 3.20
CA LEU A 20 -2.60 -0.32 1.89
C LEU A 20 -2.19 -1.79 1.98
N GLU A 21 -2.48 -2.52 0.92
CA GLU A 21 -1.98 -3.87 0.72
C GLU A 21 -1.27 -4.02 -0.62
N LEU A 22 -0.19 -4.81 -0.60
CA LEU A 22 0.54 -5.24 -1.78
C LEU A 22 0.04 -6.62 -2.19
N LEU A 23 -0.29 -6.75 -3.46
CA LEU A 23 -0.77 -7.98 -4.06
C LEU A 23 0.27 -8.56 -5.02
N ALA A 24 0.38 -9.88 -5.01
CA ALA A 24 1.06 -10.67 -6.03
C ALA A 24 0.04 -11.62 -6.65
N ASP A 25 -0.15 -11.53 -7.96
CA ASP A 25 -1.12 -12.33 -8.72
C ASP A 25 -2.54 -12.30 -8.11
N GLY A 26 -2.94 -11.11 -7.63
CA GLY A 26 -4.26 -10.86 -7.05
C GLY A 26 -4.41 -11.31 -5.58
N VAL A 27 -3.37 -11.87 -4.97
CA VAL A 27 -3.36 -12.27 -3.55
C VAL A 27 -2.60 -11.24 -2.72
N ALA A 28 -3.20 -10.75 -1.64
CA ALA A 28 -2.53 -9.84 -0.71
C ALA A 28 -1.41 -10.58 0.05
N ILE A 29 -0.19 -10.06 -0.03
CA ILE A 29 1.00 -10.66 0.60
C ILE A 29 1.62 -9.78 1.69
N ALA A 30 1.28 -8.49 1.73
CA ALA A 30 1.75 -7.56 2.74
C ALA A 30 0.70 -6.46 2.97
N ARG A 31 0.64 -5.96 4.20
CA ARG A 31 -0.23 -4.84 4.61
C ARG A 31 0.57 -3.86 5.45
N THR A 32 0.28 -2.58 5.28
CA THR A 32 0.91 -1.51 6.05
C THR A 32 0.07 -0.23 5.96
N THR A 33 0.45 0.80 6.71
CA THR A 33 -0.20 2.10 6.75
C THR A 33 0.76 3.19 6.32
N ALA A 34 0.24 4.20 5.62
CA ALA A 34 1.02 5.35 5.21
C ALA A 34 1.56 6.15 6.40
N ASP A 35 2.83 6.55 6.33
CA ASP A 35 3.47 7.35 7.36
C ASP A 35 2.97 8.80 7.40
N ALA A 36 3.55 9.63 8.28
CA ALA A 36 3.21 11.04 8.43
C ALA A 36 3.41 11.89 7.15
N LYS A 37 4.17 11.40 6.17
CA LYS A 37 4.40 12.03 4.87
C LYS A 37 3.57 11.37 3.75
N GLY A 38 2.66 10.47 4.10
CA GLY A 38 1.86 9.70 3.16
C GLY A 38 2.67 8.63 2.41
N ARG A 39 3.82 8.20 2.93
CA ARG A 39 4.67 7.20 2.27
C ARG A 39 4.40 5.80 2.81
N VAL A 40 4.42 4.84 1.90
CA VAL A 40 4.39 3.42 2.18
C VAL A 40 5.60 2.76 1.52
N VAL A 41 6.28 1.91 2.27
CA VAL A 41 7.38 1.07 1.78
C VAL A 41 7.00 -0.39 1.99
N PHE A 42 6.99 -1.15 0.90
CA PHE A 42 6.93 -2.61 0.94
C PHE A 42 8.30 -3.16 0.59
N ASP A 43 8.90 -3.90 1.51
CA ASP A 43 10.10 -4.69 1.24
C ASP A 43 9.74 -6.17 1.27
N VAL A 44 9.81 -6.81 0.10
CA VAL A 44 9.37 -8.19 -0.10
C VAL A 44 10.40 -8.98 -0.90
N GLN A 45 10.36 -10.30 -0.73
CA GLN A 45 11.18 -11.22 -1.52
C GLN A 45 10.88 -11.07 -3.02
N VAL A 46 11.95 -11.12 -3.82
CA VAL A 46 11.83 -11.07 -5.29
C VAL A 46 11.12 -12.33 -5.77
N LYS A 47 10.07 -12.16 -6.57
CA LYS A 47 9.42 -13.27 -7.29
C LYS A 47 8.79 -12.76 -8.58
N ALA A 48 8.64 -13.66 -9.56
CA ALA A 48 7.86 -13.39 -10.75
C ALA A 48 6.37 -13.42 -10.40
N ALA A 49 5.71 -12.27 -10.50
CA ALA A 49 4.28 -12.10 -10.23
C ALA A 49 3.78 -10.82 -10.91
N LYS A 50 2.47 -10.74 -11.14
CA LYS A 50 1.79 -9.48 -11.44
C LYS A 50 1.56 -8.73 -10.13
N TRP A 51 2.18 -7.56 -10.01
CA TRP A 51 2.14 -6.75 -8.79
C TRP A 51 1.03 -5.71 -8.85
N ALA A 52 0.35 -5.48 -7.74
CA ALA A 52 -0.59 -4.37 -7.58
C ALA A 52 -0.56 -3.83 -6.15
N VAL A 53 -0.82 -2.54 -5.98
CA VAL A 53 -1.03 -1.90 -4.69
C VAL A 53 -2.46 -1.38 -4.66
N ARG A 54 -3.20 -1.62 -3.58
CA ARG A 54 -4.56 -1.10 -3.40
C ARG A 54 -4.82 -0.68 -1.96
N VAL A 55 -5.87 0.13 -1.78
CA VAL A 55 -6.40 0.45 -0.44
C VAL A 55 -6.96 -0.81 0.18
N ASP A 56 -6.51 -1.12 1.40
CA ASP A 56 -7.04 -2.23 2.17
C ASP A 56 -8.45 -1.87 2.64
N ARG A 57 -9.45 -2.52 2.04
CA ARG A 57 -10.86 -2.33 2.40
C ARG A 57 -11.35 -3.32 3.45
N THR A 58 -10.52 -4.24 3.92
CA THR A 58 -10.88 -5.17 5.00
C THR A 58 -11.09 -4.45 6.33
N ILE A 59 -10.54 -3.24 6.49
CA ILE A 59 -10.78 -2.37 7.65
C ILE A 59 -12.19 -1.77 7.70
N LEU A 60 -12.91 -1.77 6.58
CA LEU A 60 -14.29 -1.29 6.54
C LEU A 60 -15.19 -2.36 7.16
N LYS A 61 -15.63 -2.15 8.39
CA LYS A 61 -16.67 -2.97 9.01
C LYS A 61 -17.97 -2.78 8.20
N ARG A 62 -18.60 -3.89 7.82
CA ARG A 62 -19.92 -3.88 7.18
C ARG A 62 -21.00 -3.49 8.17
#